data_AF-A0A0R1TP83-F1
#
_entry.id   AF-A0A0R1TP83-F1
#
_cell.length_a   1.000
_cell.length_b   1.000
_cell.length_c   1.000
_cell.angle_alpha   90.00
_cell.angle_beta   90.00
_cell.angle_gamma   90.00
#
_symmetry.space_group_name_H-M   'P 1'
#
loop_
_entity.id
_entity.type
_entity.pdbx_description
1 polymer ?
#
loop_
_entity_poly.entity_id
_entity_poly.type
_entity_poly.pdbx_seq_one_letter_code
_entity_poly.pdbx_strand_id
1 'polypeptide(L)'
;MRSCNQEAWPFDAFNSLVQAGYALAYLEVSEHDLQANYKIKTATRWLLLHAYQYGLDPFRYLLVGLDFQANSAVLMALLSTNHQVFSQEDVRVSPLHYRGGAFFGGWDDLQGTKLFENLDIRKVPDLFLVQKSSAYPKDTTNLLAQKTDVTVYQLDEICASQVALTPYLISKFKAFCQSAFKKK
;
A
#
# COMPACT_ATOMS: atom_id res chain seq x y z
N MET A 1 5.94 -13.61 -26.83
CA MET A 1 6.09 -12.84 -25.59
C MET A 1 5.99 -11.37 -25.95
N ARG A 2 4.93 -10.67 -25.54
CA ARG A 2 4.86 -9.20 -25.69
C ARG A 2 5.71 -8.61 -24.57
N SER A 3 6.76 -7.85 -24.91
CA SER A 3 7.45 -7.03 -23.91
C SER A 3 6.43 -6.04 -23.35
N CYS A 4 6.32 -6.00 -22.03
CA CYS A 4 5.54 -4.98 -21.34
C CYS A 4 6.33 -3.68 -21.47
N ASN A 5 6.05 -2.91 -22.52
CA ASN A 5 6.70 -1.63 -22.75
C ASN A 5 6.29 -0.67 -21.62
N GLN A 6 7.30 -0.19 -20.91
CA GLN A 6 7.21 0.99 -20.06
C GLN A 6 6.78 2.17 -20.92
N GLU A 7 5.60 2.76 -20.67
CA GLU A 7 5.30 4.18 -20.90
C GLU A 7 3.84 4.47 -20.54
N ALA A 8 3.63 4.75 -19.26
CA ALA A 8 2.59 5.58 -18.64
C ALA A 8 2.30 5.04 -17.24
N TRP A 9 2.60 5.84 -16.21
CA TRP A 9 2.04 5.60 -14.89
C TRP A 9 0.50 5.67 -15.01
N PRO A 10 -0.26 4.87 -14.26
CA PRO A 10 -1.70 4.71 -14.42
C PRO A 10 -2.48 5.90 -13.81
N PHE A 11 -2.08 7.13 -14.12
CA PHE A 11 -2.71 8.36 -13.64
C PHE A 11 -4.22 8.34 -13.90
N ASP A 12 -4.62 7.92 -15.10
CA ASP A 12 -6.02 7.81 -15.48
C ASP A 12 -6.80 6.81 -14.63
N ALA A 13 -6.15 5.73 -14.18
CA ALA A 13 -6.80 4.73 -13.35
C ALA A 13 -7.22 5.31 -12.00
N PHE A 14 -6.45 6.24 -11.43
CA PHE A 14 -6.76 6.84 -10.13
C PHE A 14 -7.51 8.18 -10.21
N ASN A 15 -7.77 8.73 -11.40
CA ASN A 15 -8.57 9.95 -11.56
C ASN A 15 -9.95 9.87 -10.87
N SER A 16 -10.55 8.68 -10.84
CA SER A 16 -11.84 8.45 -10.14
C SER A 16 -11.77 8.64 -8.62
N LEU A 17 -10.58 8.54 -8.01
CA LEU A 17 -10.32 8.90 -6.62
C LEU A 17 -10.19 10.42 -6.46
N VAL A 18 -9.48 11.09 -7.36
CA VAL A 18 -9.36 12.56 -7.33
C VAL A 18 -10.74 13.21 -7.44
N GLN A 19 -11.57 12.74 -8.39
CA GLN A 19 -12.96 13.16 -8.53
C GLN A 19 -13.83 12.87 -7.29
N ALA A 20 -13.41 11.92 -6.44
CA ALA A 20 -14.08 11.60 -5.19
C ALA A 20 -13.54 12.39 -3.98
N GLY A 21 -12.65 13.37 -4.21
CA GLY A 21 -12.10 14.24 -3.17
C GLY A 21 -10.84 13.71 -2.50
N TYR A 22 -10.18 12.71 -3.07
CA TYR A 22 -8.89 12.22 -2.57
C TYR A 22 -7.73 12.98 -3.22
N ALA A 23 -6.70 13.28 -2.45
CA ALA A 23 -5.43 13.72 -3.00
C ALA A 23 -4.50 12.53 -3.24
N LEU A 24 -3.72 12.59 -4.32
CA LEU A 24 -2.72 11.59 -4.67
C LEU A 24 -1.35 12.24 -4.63
N ALA A 25 -0.45 11.70 -3.81
CA ALA A 25 0.94 12.10 -3.76
C ALA A 25 1.79 10.96 -4.30
N TYR A 26 2.67 11.26 -5.26
CA TYR A 26 3.51 10.28 -5.92
C TYR A 26 4.94 10.43 -5.41
N LEU A 27 5.55 9.29 -5.10
CA LEU A 27 6.96 9.20 -4.75
C LEU A 27 7.62 8.17 -5.65
N GLU A 28 8.60 8.61 -6.42
CA GLU A 28 9.40 7.72 -7.23
C GLU A 28 10.51 7.09 -6.37
N VAL A 29 10.56 5.77 -6.38
CA VAL A 29 11.56 4.98 -5.65
C VAL A 29 12.04 3.88 -6.57
N SER A 30 13.36 3.76 -6.71
CA SER A 30 14.00 2.72 -7.53
C SER A 30 14.06 1.39 -6.80
N GLU A 31 13.98 0.28 -7.53
CA GLU A 31 14.08 -1.09 -7.00
C GLU A 31 15.43 -1.35 -6.33
N HIS A 32 16.48 -0.72 -6.83
CA HIS A 32 17.85 -0.87 -6.30
C HIS A 32 18.17 0.12 -5.17
N ASP A 33 17.19 0.89 -4.71
CA ASP A 33 17.39 1.85 -3.64
C ASP A 33 17.29 1.19 -2.26
N LEU A 34 18.44 0.90 -1.67
CA LEU A 34 18.53 0.36 -0.31
C LEU A 34 17.92 1.27 0.77
N GLN A 35 17.68 2.55 0.44
CA GLN A 35 17.05 3.53 1.32
C GLN A 35 15.58 3.82 0.96
N ALA A 36 14.97 3.02 0.09
CA ALA A 36 13.57 3.13 -0.33
C ALA A 36 12.60 3.39 0.84
N ASN A 37 12.69 2.54 1.86
CA ASN A 37 11.84 2.65 3.06
C ASN A 37 12.08 3.95 3.84
N TYR A 38 13.32 4.41 3.96
CA TYR A 38 13.62 5.68 4.61
C TYR A 38 13.04 6.87 3.84
N LYS A 39 13.15 6.86 2.50
CA LYS A 39 12.58 7.90 1.63
C LYS A 39 11.05 7.94 1.71
N ILE A 40 10.39 6.79 1.68
CA ILE A 40 8.92 6.69 1.83
C ILE A 40 8.46 7.30 3.15
N LYS A 41 9.12 6.98 4.27
CA LYS A 41 8.79 7.55 5.58
C LYS A 41 9.00 9.06 5.61
N THR A 42 10.13 9.52 5.11
CA THR A 42 10.51 10.94 5.10
C THR A 42 9.54 11.76 4.24
N ALA A 43 9.22 11.28 3.04
CA ALA A 43 8.27 11.92 2.14
C ALA A 43 6.87 11.97 2.74
N THR A 44 6.41 10.87 3.35
CA THR A 44 5.11 10.85 4.03
C THR A 44 5.06 11.89 5.14
N ARG A 45 6.09 11.94 6.00
CA ARG A 45 6.15 12.94 7.09
C ARG A 45 6.18 14.36 6.57
N TRP A 46 6.96 14.63 5.53
CA TRP A 46 6.99 15.93 4.90
C TRP A 46 5.58 16.33 4.43
N LEU A 47 4.86 15.44 3.75
CA LEU A 47 3.50 15.70 3.30
C LEU A 47 2.54 15.98 4.48
N LEU A 48 2.65 15.22 5.56
CA LEU A 48 1.82 15.42 6.76
C LEU A 48 2.12 16.73 7.48
N LEU A 49 3.39 17.13 7.57
CA LEU A 49 3.81 18.41 8.15
C LEU A 49 3.30 19.61 7.35
N HIS A 50 3.10 19.44 6.04
CA HIS A 50 2.60 20.48 5.14
C HIS A 50 1.13 20.26 4.75
N ALA A 51 0.42 19.32 5.40
CA ALA A 51 -0.92 18.91 5.01
C ALA A 51 -1.90 20.09 4.92
N TYR A 52 -1.85 21.01 5.90
CA TYR A 52 -2.68 22.21 5.92
C TYR A 52 -2.45 23.14 4.72
N GLN A 53 -1.22 23.22 4.20
CA GLN A 53 -0.90 24.05 3.03
C GLN A 53 -1.53 23.49 1.75
N TYR A 54 -1.73 22.18 1.71
CA TYR A 54 -2.29 21.46 0.56
C TYR A 54 -3.77 21.06 0.76
N GLY A 55 -4.41 21.47 1.86
CA GLY A 55 -5.80 21.09 2.18
C GLY A 55 -5.98 19.59 2.42
N LEU A 56 -4.94 18.90 2.91
CA LEU A 56 -4.95 17.47 3.19
C LEU A 56 -5.36 17.18 4.64
N ASP A 57 -6.01 16.04 4.87
CA ASP A 57 -6.25 15.50 6.21
C ASP A 57 -5.03 14.68 6.66
N PRO A 58 -4.24 15.13 7.66
CA PRO A 58 -3.04 14.43 8.09
C PRO A 58 -3.34 13.15 8.88
N PHE A 59 -4.60 12.85 9.20
CA PHE A 59 -4.99 11.67 10.00
C PHE A 59 -5.60 10.56 9.16
N ARG A 60 -5.83 10.80 7.86
CA ARG A 60 -6.49 9.86 6.95
C ARG A 60 -5.71 9.70 5.66
N TYR A 61 -4.73 8.81 5.70
CA TYR A 61 -3.87 8.50 4.57
C TYR A 61 -3.55 7.00 4.52
N LEU A 62 -3.23 6.55 3.30
CA LEU A 62 -2.90 5.18 2.96
C LEU A 62 -1.69 5.18 2.04
N LEU A 63 -0.96 4.07 2.01
CA LEU A 63 0.18 3.89 1.13
C LEU A 63 -0.19 2.88 0.04
N VAL A 64 -0.01 3.27 -1.22
CA VAL A 64 -0.25 2.40 -2.39
C VAL A 64 1.08 2.09 -3.02
N GLY A 65 1.33 0.81 -3.30
CA GLY A 65 2.47 0.41 -4.12
C GLY A 65 2.03 -0.48 -5.27
N LEU A 66 2.77 -0.35 -6.36
CA LEU A 66 2.63 -1.13 -7.58
C LEU A 66 3.85 -2.06 -7.67
N ASP A 67 3.68 -3.27 -8.20
CA ASP A 67 4.77 -4.23 -8.44
C ASP A 67 5.75 -4.33 -7.25
N PHE A 68 7.04 -4.05 -7.44
CA PHE A 68 8.04 -4.20 -6.37
C PHE A 68 7.82 -3.23 -5.19
N GLN A 69 7.26 -2.02 -5.42
CA GLN A 69 6.99 -1.06 -4.34
C GLN A 69 5.80 -1.49 -3.47
N ALA A 70 4.94 -2.38 -3.97
CA ALA A 70 3.77 -2.86 -3.27
C ALA A 70 4.13 -3.59 -1.96
N ASN A 71 5.27 -4.28 -1.93
CA ASN A 71 5.83 -4.89 -0.72
C ASN A 71 6.16 -3.85 0.35
N SER A 72 6.79 -2.74 -0.05
CA SER A 72 7.11 -1.64 0.86
C SER A 72 5.84 -0.98 1.40
N ALA A 73 4.81 -0.84 0.57
CA ALA A 73 3.53 -0.26 0.98
C ALA A 73 2.83 -1.07 2.08
N VAL A 74 2.73 -2.39 1.89
CA VAL A 74 2.10 -3.30 2.86
C VAL A 74 2.94 -3.40 4.14
N LEU A 75 4.26 -3.54 4.01
CA LEU A 75 5.16 -3.61 5.16
C LEU A 75 5.09 -2.34 6.02
N MET A 76 5.11 -1.17 5.40
CA MET A 76 4.97 0.12 6.08
C MET A 76 3.64 0.23 6.82
N ALA A 77 2.54 -0.14 6.18
CA ALA A 77 1.22 -0.12 6.82
C ALA A 77 1.20 -1.03 8.06
N LEU A 78 1.67 -2.27 7.92
CA LEU A 78 1.75 -3.24 9.00
C LEU A 78 2.68 -2.81 10.15
N LEU A 79 3.86 -2.28 9.85
CA LEU A 79 4.83 -1.90 10.89
C LEU A 79 4.48 -0.60 11.59
N SER A 80 3.86 0.36 10.89
CA SER A 80 3.42 1.64 11.47
C SER A 80 2.38 1.49 12.59
N THR A 81 1.60 0.41 12.57
CA THR A 81 0.59 0.08 13.56
C THR A 81 1.12 -0.84 14.68
N ASN A 82 2.21 -1.58 14.41
CA ASN A 82 2.68 -2.66 15.27
C ASN A 82 4.03 -2.42 15.95
N HIS A 83 4.89 -1.56 15.41
CA HIS A 83 6.26 -1.39 15.91
C HIS A 83 6.62 0.07 16.14
N GLN A 84 6.74 0.44 17.42
CA GLN A 84 7.23 1.77 17.81
C GLN A 84 8.63 2.04 17.24
N VAL A 85 9.51 1.02 17.19
CA VAL A 85 10.86 1.12 16.59
C VAL A 85 10.83 1.51 15.12
N PHE A 86 9.79 1.13 14.37
CA PHE A 86 9.63 1.54 12.97
C PHE A 86 9.26 3.03 12.86
N SER A 87 8.55 3.53 13.86
CA SER A 87 8.18 4.93 14.01
C SER A 87 9.24 5.76 14.76
N GLN A 88 10.26 5.13 15.37
CA GLN A 88 11.35 5.79 16.10
C GLN A 88 12.28 6.50 15.13
N GLU A 89 11.88 7.71 14.77
CA GLU A 89 12.78 8.79 14.40
C GLU A 89 12.66 9.90 15.45
N ASP A 90 13.26 11.07 15.19
CA ASP A 90 13.24 12.23 16.07
C ASP A 90 11.89 12.41 16.79
N VAL A 91 11.92 12.48 18.13
CA VAL A 91 10.74 12.61 19.01
C VAL A 91 9.85 13.82 18.68
N ARG A 92 10.37 14.77 17.91
CA ARG A 92 9.65 15.96 17.44
C ARG A 92 8.77 15.69 16.22
N VAL A 93 8.87 14.52 15.59
CA VAL A 93 8.10 14.16 14.39
C VAL A 93 7.02 13.16 14.75
N SER A 94 5.79 13.41 14.29
CA SER A 94 4.66 12.52 14.57
C SER A 94 4.97 11.09 14.09
N PRO A 95 4.61 10.07 14.88
CA PRO A 95 4.61 8.70 14.39
C PRO A 95 3.73 8.58 13.15
N LEU A 96 4.13 7.70 12.24
CA LEU A 96 3.32 7.39 11.08
C LEU A 96 2.25 6.38 11.49
N HIS A 97 1.01 6.65 11.11
CA HIS A 97 -0.15 5.80 11.32
C HIS A 97 -0.95 5.70 10.01
N TYR A 98 -0.51 4.82 9.12
CA TYR A 98 -1.27 4.54 7.90
C TYR A 98 -2.59 3.87 8.28
N ARG A 99 -3.72 4.34 7.73
CA ARG A 99 -5.03 3.68 7.91
C ARG A 99 -5.09 2.34 7.17
N GLY A 100 -4.25 2.18 6.16
CA GLY A 100 -4.18 0.98 5.36
C GLY A 100 -3.07 0.99 4.32
N GLY A 101 -2.90 -0.15 3.67
CA GLY A 101 -1.95 -0.36 2.58
C GLY A 101 -2.64 -1.01 1.38
N ALA A 102 -2.28 -0.57 0.18
CA ALA A 102 -2.79 -1.15 -1.05
C ALA A 102 -1.64 -1.69 -1.91
N PHE A 103 -1.87 -2.89 -2.45
CA PHE A 103 -0.93 -3.67 -3.21
C PHE A 103 -1.55 -4.02 -4.55
N PHE A 104 -0.88 -3.68 -5.64
CA PHE A 104 -1.26 -4.08 -6.99
C PHE A 104 -0.04 -4.67 -7.72
N GLY A 105 0.09 -6.00 -7.78
CA GLY A 105 1.24 -6.62 -8.45
C GLY A 105 1.42 -8.10 -8.18
N GLY A 106 2.50 -8.69 -8.71
CA GLY A 106 2.96 -10.02 -8.32
C GLY A 106 3.72 -9.93 -7.00
N TRP A 107 3.32 -10.71 -5.99
CA TRP A 107 4.07 -10.82 -4.74
C TRP A 107 5.11 -11.92 -4.95
N ASP A 108 6.21 -11.59 -5.61
CA ASP A 108 7.20 -12.61 -5.94
C ASP A 108 8.16 -12.88 -4.76
N ASP A 109 8.20 -12.02 -3.71
CA ASP A 109 9.36 -12.01 -2.80
C ASP A 109 9.15 -11.60 -1.31
N LEU A 110 7.98 -11.82 -0.67
CA LEU A 110 7.99 -11.96 0.83
C LEU A 110 8.13 -13.40 1.32
N GLN A 111 8.72 -14.29 0.51
CA GLN A 111 9.08 -15.63 0.99
C GLN A 111 10.18 -15.62 2.08
N GLY A 112 10.73 -14.46 2.46
CA GLY A 112 11.85 -14.37 3.39
C GLY A 112 11.59 -13.72 4.75
N THR A 113 10.40 -13.18 5.04
CA THR A 113 10.30 -12.29 6.20
C THR A 113 9.60 -12.92 7.41
N LYS A 114 10.43 -13.27 8.41
CA LYS A 114 10.08 -13.42 9.84
C LYS A 114 9.29 -12.22 10.44
N LEU A 115 9.00 -11.20 9.63
CA LEU A 115 8.19 -10.04 9.95
C LEU A 115 6.73 -10.42 10.21
N PHE A 116 6.18 -11.40 9.51
CA PHE A 116 4.81 -11.88 9.77
C PHE A 116 4.70 -12.77 11.00
N GLU A 117 5.78 -13.45 11.40
CA GLU A 117 5.80 -14.32 12.58
C GLU A 117 5.62 -13.53 13.89
N ASN A 118 6.05 -12.26 13.91
CA ASN A 118 5.98 -11.38 15.09
C ASN A 118 4.92 -10.28 14.98
N LEU A 119 4.14 -10.26 13.90
CA LEU A 119 3.07 -9.28 13.73
C LEU A 119 1.92 -9.60 14.69
N ASP A 120 1.52 -8.63 15.53
CA ASP A 120 0.30 -8.76 16.33
C ASP A 120 -0.91 -8.70 15.39
N ILE A 121 -1.42 -9.88 15.05
CA ILE A 121 -2.51 -10.10 14.12
C ILE A 121 -3.83 -9.42 14.54
N ARG A 122 -3.92 -8.85 15.76
CA ARG A 122 -5.06 -8.05 16.23
C ARG A 122 -4.99 -6.58 15.84
N LYS A 123 -3.84 -6.11 15.35
CA LYS A 123 -3.55 -4.71 15.01
C LYS A 123 -3.20 -4.54 13.52
N VAL A 124 -3.71 -5.43 12.68
CA VAL A 124 -3.53 -5.34 11.22
C VAL A 124 -4.41 -4.19 10.70
N PRO A 125 -3.84 -3.21 9.97
CA PRO A 125 -4.62 -2.15 9.33
C PRO A 125 -5.42 -2.70 8.15
N ASP A 126 -6.32 -1.89 7.59
CA ASP A 126 -7.09 -2.28 6.42
C ASP A 126 -6.15 -2.50 5.22
N LEU A 127 -6.24 -3.65 4.55
CA LEU A 127 -5.38 -3.97 3.39
C LEU A 127 -6.20 -4.25 2.14
N PHE A 128 -5.74 -3.75 1.00
CA PHE A 128 -6.30 -4.04 -0.32
C PHE A 128 -5.23 -4.71 -1.18
N LEU A 129 -5.37 -6.01 -1.43
CA LEU A 129 -4.35 -6.82 -2.08
C LEU A 129 -4.88 -7.34 -3.43
N VAL A 130 -4.24 -6.94 -4.52
CA VAL A 130 -4.47 -7.51 -5.86
C VAL A 130 -3.23 -8.25 -6.30
N GLN A 131 -3.34 -9.56 -6.48
CA GLN A 131 -2.19 -10.45 -6.63
C GLN A 131 -2.37 -11.53 -7.71
N LYS A 132 -1.24 -12.05 -8.20
CA LYS A 132 -1.20 -13.19 -9.11
C LYS A 132 -1.56 -14.49 -8.38
N SER A 133 -2.46 -15.29 -8.93
CA SER A 133 -2.93 -16.54 -8.30
C SER A 133 -1.82 -17.57 -8.09
N SER A 134 -0.78 -17.57 -8.94
CA SER A 134 0.34 -18.51 -8.90
C SER A 134 1.51 -18.12 -7.99
N ALA A 135 1.56 -16.88 -7.47
CA ALA A 135 2.78 -16.32 -6.86
C ALA A 135 2.89 -16.47 -5.33
N TYR A 136 1.84 -16.93 -4.64
CA TYR A 136 1.76 -16.81 -3.18
C TYR A 136 1.74 -18.16 -2.44
N PRO A 137 2.55 -18.36 -1.39
CA PRO A 137 2.38 -19.49 -0.48
C PRO A 137 1.06 -19.32 0.28
N LYS A 138 0.10 -20.24 0.05
CA LYS A 138 -1.30 -20.19 0.50
C LYS A 138 -1.48 -19.80 1.98
N ASP A 139 -0.52 -20.13 2.85
CA ASP A 139 -0.65 -19.95 4.30
C ASP A 139 -0.65 -18.48 4.77
N THR A 140 0.17 -17.61 4.17
CA THR A 140 0.26 -16.21 4.62
C THR A 140 -0.94 -15.38 4.12
N THR A 141 -1.42 -15.65 2.91
CA THR A 141 -2.68 -15.09 2.40
C THR A 141 -3.85 -15.58 3.23
N ASN A 142 -3.89 -16.85 3.63
CA ASN A 142 -4.94 -17.39 4.47
C ASN A 142 -4.94 -16.75 5.87
N LEU A 143 -3.76 -16.51 6.46
CA LEU A 143 -3.62 -15.82 7.75
C LEU A 143 -4.13 -14.38 7.71
N LEU A 144 -3.81 -13.63 6.65
CA LEU A 144 -4.30 -12.26 6.45
C LEU A 144 -5.77 -12.22 6.02
N ALA A 145 -6.20 -13.11 5.12
CA ALA A 145 -7.57 -13.19 4.61
C ALA A 145 -8.59 -13.72 5.63
N GLN A 146 -8.15 -14.43 6.67
CA GLN A 146 -8.97 -14.76 7.84
C GLN A 146 -9.36 -13.51 8.65
N LYS A 147 -8.82 -12.33 8.33
CA LYS A 147 -9.20 -11.05 8.93
C LYS A 147 -10.21 -10.34 8.03
N THR A 148 -11.26 -9.81 8.66
CA THR A 148 -12.37 -9.10 8.00
C THR A 148 -11.95 -7.83 7.26
N ASP A 149 -10.78 -7.28 7.59
CA ASP A 149 -10.30 -5.98 7.11
C ASP A 149 -9.28 -6.09 5.96
N VAL A 150 -9.00 -7.32 5.48
CA VAL A 150 -8.12 -7.59 4.34
C VAL A 150 -8.98 -8.00 3.15
N THR A 151 -8.93 -7.21 2.08
CA THR A 151 -9.59 -7.55 0.80
C THR A 151 -8.56 -8.13 -0.17
N VAL A 152 -8.75 -9.37 -0.62
CA VAL A 152 -7.83 -10.03 -1.55
C VAL A 152 -8.54 -10.33 -2.88
N TYR A 153 -7.90 -9.93 -3.99
CA TYR A 153 -8.28 -10.28 -5.34
C TYR A 153 -7.15 -11.06 -6.00
N GLN A 154 -7.45 -12.29 -6.44
CA GLN A 154 -6.52 -13.15 -7.15
C GLN A 154 -6.83 -13.14 -8.64
N LEU A 155 -5.81 -12.91 -9.48
CA LEU A 155 -5.93 -12.89 -10.93
C LEU A 155 -4.95 -13.91 -11.54
N ASP A 156 -5.39 -14.65 -12.56
CA ASP A 156 -4.63 -15.76 -13.15
C ASP A 156 -3.38 -15.34 -13.91
N GLU A 157 -3.42 -14.17 -14.56
CA GLU A 157 -2.32 -13.63 -15.35
C GLU A 157 -2.08 -12.16 -15.00
N ILE A 158 -1.32 -11.90 -13.94
CA ILE A 158 -0.70 -10.57 -13.75
C ILE A 158 0.73 -10.64 -14.27
N CYS A 159 1.00 -9.91 -15.35
CA CYS A 159 2.36 -9.58 -15.79
C CYS A 159 2.84 -8.21 -15.30
N ALA A 160 1.95 -7.33 -14.83
CA ALA A 160 2.30 -6.03 -14.28
C ALA A 160 1.09 -5.40 -13.55
N SER A 161 1.36 -4.51 -12.59
CA SER A 161 0.40 -3.60 -11.96
C SER A 161 -0.55 -2.90 -12.96
N GLN A 162 -0.09 -2.64 -14.18
CA GLN A 162 -0.90 -2.07 -15.27
C GLN A 162 -2.13 -2.90 -15.65
N VAL A 163 -2.07 -4.23 -15.54
CA VAL A 163 -3.22 -5.12 -15.81
C VAL A 163 -4.17 -5.16 -14.61
N ALA A 164 -3.66 -4.92 -13.39
CA ALA A 164 -4.44 -4.90 -12.16
C ALA A 164 -5.29 -3.63 -12.01
N LEU A 165 -4.95 -2.54 -12.71
CA LEU A 165 -5.63 -1.25 -12.58
C LEU A 165 -6.80 -1.09 -13.55
N THR A 166 -7.61 -2.14 -13.66
CA THR A 166 -8.87 -2.10 -14.41
C THR A 166 -9.88 -1.17 -13.73
N PRO A 167 -10.83 -0.56 -14.48
CA PRO A 167 -11.90 0.24 -13.88
C PRO A 167 -12.68 -0.51 -12.78
N TYR A 168 -12.83 -1.83 -12.92
CA TYR A 168 -13.46 -2.68 -11.91
C TYR A 168 -12.65 -2.68 -10.60
N LEU A 169 -11.36 -3.00 -10.65
CA LEU A 169 -10.52 -3.06 -9.45
C LEU A 169 -10.30 -1.68 -8.82
N ILE A 170 -10.20 -0.63 -9.64
CA ILE A 170 -10.20 0.76 -9.16
C ILE A 170 -11.51 1.09 -8.42
N SER A 171 -12.67 0.66 -8.93
CA SER A 171 -13.96 0.90 -8.25
C SER A 171 -14.01 0.19 -6.89
N LYS A 172 -13.46 -1.02 -6.80
CA LYS A 172 -13.33 -1.76 -5.53
C LYS A 172 -12.35 -1.08 -4.59
N PHE A 173 -11.23 -0.60 -5.11
CA PHE A 173 -10.25 0.15 -4.32
C PHE A 173 -10.83 1.46 -3.79
N LYS A 174 -11.61 2.19 -4.59
CA LYS A 174 -12.35 3.38 -4.14
C LYS A 174 -13.32 3.07 -2.99
N ALA A 175 -14.07 1.98 -3.11
CA ALA A 175 -14.96 1.53 -2.03
C ALA A 175 -14.18 1.16 -0.76
N PHE A 176 -13.01 0.51 -0.92
CA PHE A 176 -12.08 0.25 0.18
C PHE A 176 -11.61 1.55 0.86
N CYS A 177 -11.15 2.55 0.11
CA CYS A 177 -10.74 3.85 0.66
C CYS A 177 -11.86 4.52 1.47
N GLN A 178 -13.09 4.48 0.95
CA GLN A 178 -14.26 5.03 1.63
C GLN A 178 -14.56 4.31 2.96
N SER A 179 -14.32 3.01 3.04
CA SER A 179 -14.47 2.24 4.28
C SER A 179 -13.35 2.56 5.27
N ALA A 180 -12.10 2.48 4.80
CA ALA A 180 -10.90 2.66 5.63
C ALA A 180 -10.84 4.05 6.29
N PHE A 181 -11.28 5.10 5.59
CA PHE A 181 -11.27 6.47 6.11
C PHE A 181 -12.51 6.86 6.92
N LYS A 182 -13.55 6.01 6.96
CA LYS A 182 -14.72 6.20 7.83
C LYS A 182 -14.51 5.64 9.24
N LYS A 183 -13.59 4.68 9.40
CA LYS A 183 -13.26 4.12 10.72
C LYS A 183 -12.67 5.23 11.60
N LYS A 184 -13.25 5.42 12.79
CA LYS A 184 -12.80 6.41 13.77
C LYS A 184 -11.43 6.01 14.30
#